data_AF-A0A496WI89-F1
#
_entry.id   AF-A0A496WI89-F1
#
_cell.length_a   1.000
_cell.length_b   1.000
_cell.length_c   1.000
_cell.angle_alpha   90.00
_cell.angle_beta   90.00
_cell.angle_gamma   90.00
#
_symmetry.space_group_name_H-M   'P 1'
#
loop_
_entity.id
_entity.type
_entity.pdbx_description
1 polymer ?
#
loop_
_entity_poly.entity_id
_entity_poly.type
_entity_poly.pdbx_seq_one_letter_code
_entity_poly.pdbx_strand_id
1 'polypeptide(L)'
;KGAGDCKGKSNLLIVLLNSIGVTANPVLVNTRIGNALSHYKPSACHFNHVIIRVEMAGKTYYFDPTMQHQAGDFEHAAHLDLGYGLNLTAAGEDLVKLPRDISRKLFEIRHRFDFREAGKGNGSVTITRKFLAQHADRTRSYIASSEITDVQKDYFERAEEDCGLELLTVKPFTVVKDDANTNLLVTEEQYEITNMDSDDEDDEDDEVFVTTTFHRGFPYPDDKKFQLQISADGELEHYIDVLYPSEIPEEQCSSKASNPYFKYHKEVWSEGKALHFYTRVTPLREVVDHADIGEYESAARQLYRRRYSKFPYQSIAAGSTICVAMAALLLLASLIAAIIAVL
;
A
#
# COMPACT_ATOMS: atom_id res chain seq x y z
N LYS A 1 -25.82 -25.12 7.86
CA LYS A 1 -26.35 -23.74 7.64
C LYS A 1 -25.35 -22.76 8.28
N GLY A 2 -24.30 -22.37 7.54
CA GLY A 2 -23.18 -21.57 8.07
C GLY A 2 -23.27 -20.07 7.72
N ALA A 3 -24.45 -19.57 7.35
CA ALA A 3 -24.65 -18.17 6.99
C ALA A 3 -25.44 -17.47 8.10
N GLY A 4 -24.92 -16.33 8.56
CA GLY A 4 -25.56 -15.40 9.48
C GLY A 4 -25.19 -13.98 9.09
N ASP A 5 -26.08 -13.03 9.31
CA ASP A 5 -25.81 -11.60 9.12
C ASP A 5 -24.84 -11.07 10.20
N CYS A 6 -24.48 -9.79 10.13
CA CYS A 6 -23.56 -9.18 11.09
C CYS A 6 -24.05 -9.28 12.53
N LYS A 7 -25.36 -9.18 12.75
CA LYS A 7 -25.97 -9.28 14.08
C LYS A 7 -25.85 -10.70 14.62
N GLY A 8 -26.18 -11.70 13.82
CA GLY A 8 -26.13 -13.10 14.20
C GLY A 8 -24.71 -13.58 14.50
N LYS A 9 -23.74 -13.25 13.62
CA LYS A 9 -22.33 -13.65 13.82
C LYS A 9 -21.70 -12.95 15.02
N SER A 10 -21.92 -11.64 15.16
CA SER A 10 -21.41 -10.87 16.31
C SER A 10 -22.02 -11.34 17.62
N ASN A 11 -23.34 -11.55 17.67
CA ASN A 11 -24.00 -12.06 18.88
C ASN A 11 -23.52 -13.47 19.26
N LEU A 12 -23.36 -14.37 18.29
CA LEU A 12 -22.84 -15.71 18.56
C LEU A 12 -21.43 -15.66 19.18
N LEU A 13 -20.52 -14.87 18.61
CA LEU A 13 -19.16 -14.77 19.14
C LEU A 13 -19.13 -14.11 20.53
N ILE A 14 -19.95 -13.08 20.76
CA ILE A 14 -20.10 -12.45 22.08
C ILE A 14 -20.54 -13.48 23.13
N VAL A 15 -21.57 -14.28 22.84
CA VAL A 15 -22.06 -15.31 23.76
C VAL A 15 -20.98 -16.36 24.06
N LEU A 16 -20.24 -16.79 23.03
CA LEU A 16 -19.16 -17.75 23.20
C LEU A 16 -18.04 -17.20 24.09
N LEU A 17 -17.57 -15.98 23.82
CA LEU A 17 -16.51 -15.33 24.60
C LEU A 17 -16.94 -15.10 26.06
N ASN A 18 -18.13 -14.57 26.27
CA ASN A 18 -18.65 -14.34 27.62
C ASN A 18 -18.82 -15.65 28.40
N SER A 19 -19.17 -16.76 27.74
CA SER A 19 -19.32 -18.07 28.42
C SER A 19 -18.00 -18.68 28.92
N ILE A 20 -16.87 -18.25 28.36
CA ILE A 20 -15.52 -18.64 28.82
C ILE A 20 -14.84 -17.55 29.67
N GLY A 21 -15.59 -16.52 30.10
CA GLY A 21 -15.09 -15.46 30.96
C GLY A 21 -14.32 -14.34 30.25
N VAL A 22 -14.40 -14.25 28.92
CA VAL A 22 -13.83 -13.14 28.14
C VAL A 22 -14.92 -12.11 27.87
N THR A 23 -14.78 -10.92 28.43
CA THR A 23 -15.77 -9.84 28.29
C THR A 23 -15.84 -9.34 26.85
N ALA A 24 -17.01 -9.51 26.23
CA ALA A 24 -17.29 -9.03 24.88
C ALA A 24 -18.64 -8.32 24.77
N ASN A 25 -18.69 -7.23 24.00
CA ASN A 25 -19.89 -6.40 23.80
C ASN A 25 -20.06 -6.00 22.33
N PRO A 26 -21.30 -5.77 21.85
CA PRO A 26 -21.52 -5.32 20.49
C PRO A 26 -21.18 -3.84 20.32
N VAL A 27 -20.68 -3.48 19.14
CA VAL A 27 -20.39 -2.09 18.75
C VAL A 27 -21.09 -1.81 17.43
N LEU A 28 -21.90 -0.75 17.41
CA LEU A 28 -22.54 -0.27 16.19
C LEU A 28 -21.59 0.65 15.43
N VAL A 29 -21.46 0.42 14.13
CA VAL A 29 -20.54 1.16 13.26
C VAL A 29 -21.20 1.51 11.93
N ASN A 30 -20.55 2.38 11.16
CA ASN A 30 -20.90 2.65 9.78
C ASN A 30 -19.72 2.32 8.85
N THR A 31 -19.90 1.35 7.97
CA THR A 31 -18.85 0.87 7.04
C THR A 31 -18.58 1.80 5.86
N ARG A 32 -19.30 2.92 5.73
CA ARG A 32 -19.22 3.83 4.57
C ARG A 32 -18.71 5.22 4.93
N ILE A 33 -19.16 5.79 6.04
CA ILE A 33 -18.84 7.19 6.39
C ILE A 33 -17.64 7.31 7.34
N GLY A 34 -17.22 6.21 7.97
CA GLY A 34 -15.99 6.13 8.77
C GLY A 34 -15.83 7.27 9.78
N ASN A 35 -14.76 8.07 9.61
CA ASN A 35 -14.43 9.21 10.47
C ASN A 35 -15.51 10.30 10.50
N ALA A 36 -16.29 10.45 9.43
CA ALA A 36 -17.32 11.47 9.37
C ALA A 36 -18.48 11.23 10.34
N LEU A 37 -18.65 10.00 10.87
CA LEU A 37 -19.75 9.64 11.78
C LEU A 37 -19.84 10.56 13.00
N SER A 38 -18.71 11.06 13.53
CA SER A 38 -18.69 11.98 14.67
C SER A 38 -19.30 13.36 14.39
N HIS A 39 -19.49 13.73 13.12
CA HIS A 39 -20.09 15.00 12.71
C HIS A 39 -21.61 14.90 12.46
N TYR A 40 -22.18 13.69 12.48
CA TYR A 40 -23.61 13.48 12.31
C TYR A 40 -24.36 13.65 13.63
N LYS A 41 -25.60 14.12 13.55
CA LYS A 41 -26.50 14.14 14.72
C LYS A 41 -26.81 12.70 15.16
N PRO A 42 -27.06 12.46 16.46
CA PRO A 42 -27.45 11.14 16.95
C PRO A 42 -28.68 10.60 16.20
N SER A 43 -28.54 9.43 15.59
CA SER A 43 -29.63 8.70 14.94
C SER A 43 -29.26 7.23 14.79
N ALA A 44 -30.19 6.34 15.11
CA ALA A 44 -30.01 4.90 14.92
C ALA A 44 -29.80 4.53 13.43
N CYS A 45 -30.31 5.35 12.50
CA CYS A 45 -30.17 5.12 11.06
C CYS A 45 -28.74 5.31 10.54
N HIS A 46 -27.84 5.91 11.32
CA HIS A 46 -26.45 6.09 10.92
C HIS A 46 -25.59 4.83 11.11
N PHE A 47 -26.11 3.77 11.75
CA PHE A 47 -25.37 2.53 11.94
C PHE A 47 -25.88 1.45 10.99
N ASN A 48 -24.99 0.92 10.14
CA ASN A 48 -25.33 -0.07 9.11
C ASN A 48 -24.70 -1.44 9.36
N HIS A 49 -23.87 -1.57 10.40
CA HIS A 49 -23.11 -2.79 10.69
C HIS A 49 -22.81 -2.95 12.19
N VAL A 50 -22.52 -4.18 12.60
CA VAL A 50 -22.25 -4.54 14.01
C VAL A 50 -20.99 -5.38 14.11
N ILE A 51 -20.02 -4.87 14.86
CA ILE A 51 -18.77 -5.56 15.21
C ILE A 51 -18.77 -5.89 16.70
N ILE A 52 -17.66 -6.45 17.21
CA ILE A 52 -17.51 -6.75 18.63
C ILE A 52 -16.31 -6.02 19.23
N ARG A 53 -16.46 -5.62 20.50
CA ARG A 53 -15.39 -5.16 21.37
C ARG A 53 -15.06 -6.28 22.36
N VAL A 54 -13.78 -6.60 22.52
CA VAL A 54 -13.29 -7.67 23.39
C VAL A 54 -12.27 -7.09 24.36
N GLU A 55 -12.43 -7.36 25.66
CA GLU A 55 -11.46 -6.99 26.69
C GLU A 55 -10.66 -8.22 27.12
N MET A 56 -9.34 -8.12 27.07
CA MET A 56 -8.44 -9.21 27.45
C MET A 56 -7.07 -8.69 27.85
N ALA A 57 -6.52 -9.24 28.93
CA ALA A 57 -5.22 -8.83 29.48
C ALA A 57 -5.07 -7.30 29.68
N GLY A 58 -6.18 -6.61 30.03
CA GLY A 58 -6.20 -5.16 30.23
C GLY A 58 -6.19 -4.33 28.94
N LYS A 59 -6.24 -4.97 27.77
CA LYS A 59 -6.32 -4.31 26.45
C LYS A 59 -7.71 -4.48 25.84
N THR A 60 -8.10 -3.53 25.01
CA THR A 60 -9.35 -3.54 24.24
C THR A 60 -9.04 -3.85 22.78
N TYR A 61 -9.77 -4.81 22.21
CA TYR A 61 -9.67 -5.20 20.81
C TYR A 61 -11.03 -5.08 20.12
N TYR A 62 -11.01 -4.83 18.82
CA TYR A 62 -12.20 -4.77 17.98
C TYR A 62 -12.07 -5.76 16.85
N PHE A 63 -13.11 -6.59 16.66
CA PHE A 63 -13.14 -7.62 15.62
C PHE A 63 -14.45 -7.55 14.87
N ASP A 64 -14.40 -7.82 13.57
CA ASP A 64 -15.58 -7.98 12.74
C ASP A 64 -15.78 -9.47 12.42
N PRO A 65 -16.72 -10.17 13.08
CA PRO A 65 -16.93 -11.60 12.87
C PRO A 65 -17.51 -11.93 11.49
N THR A 66 -17.85 -10.92 10.68
CA THR A 66 -18.31 -11.10 9.30
C THR A 66 -17.17 -11.17 8.30
N MET A 67 -16.00 -10.61 8.63
CA MET A 67 -14.81 -10.71 7.81
C MET A 67 -14.25 -12.14 7.85
N GLN A 68 -13.92 -12.67 6.69
CA GLN A 68 -13.34 -14.00 6.54
C GLN A 68 -11.80 -13.91 6.49
N HIS A 69 -11.14 -15.04 6.71
CA HIS A 69 -9.68 -15.18 6.60
C HIS A 69 -8.87 -14.15 7.42
N GLN A 70 -9.44 -13.67 8.53
CA GLN A 70 -8.72 -12.88 9.52
C GLN A 70 -7.69 -13.76 10.22
N ALA A 71 -6.45 -13.29 10.26
CA ALA A 71 -5.36 -13.96 10.96
C ALA A 71 -4.66 -12.99 11.93
N GLY A 72 -3.62 -13.49 12.59
CA GLY A 72 -2.82 -12.76 13.58
C GLY A 72 -3.17 -13.14 15.00
N ASP A 73 -2.15 -13.10 15.85
CA ASP A 73 -2.38 -12.91 17.28
C ASP A 73 -2.89 -11.48 17.58
N PHE A 74 -3.07 -11.17 18.86
CA PHE A 74 -3.59 -9.87 19.29
C PHE A 74 -2.70 -8.66 18.92
N GLU A 75 -1.40 -8.84 18.72
CA GLU A 75 -0.50 -7.76 18.33
C GLU A 75 -0.43 -7.63 16.80
N HIS A 76 -0.67 -8.71 16.07
CA HIS A 76 -0.57 -8.74 14.62
C HIS A 76 -1.91 -8.63 13.88
N ALA A 77 -3.04 -8.80 14.57
CA ALA A 77 -4.39 -8.69 14.02
C ALA A 77 -4.60 -7.35 13.28
N ALA A 78 -5.46 -7.39 12.26
CA ALA A 78 -5.88 -6.22 11.53
C ALA A 78 -6.70 -5.27 12.42
N HIS A 79 -6.43 -3.96 12.32
CA HIS A 79 -7.34 -2.96 12.84
C HIS A 79 -8.46 -2.70 11.82
N LEU A 80 -9.65 -2.39 12.33
CA LEU A 80 -10.81 -2.11 11.48
C LEU A 80 -10.83 -0.62 11.10
N ASP A 81 -10.79 -0.33 9.81
CA ASP A 81 -10.87 1.02 9.27
C ASP A 81 -12.32 1.52 9.23
N LEU A 82 -12.88 1.80 10.42
CA LEU A 82 -14.30 2.14 10.61
C LEU A 82 -14.51 3.51 11.27
N GLY A 83 -13.43 4.22 11.62
CA GLY A 83 -13.49 5.55 12.23
C GLY A 83 -14.06 5.52 13.65
N TYR A 84 -15.37 5.69 13.81
CA TYR A 84 -16.05 5.72 15.11
C TYR A 84 -17.05 4.58 15.27
N GLY A 85 -17.24 4.14 16.52
CA GLY A 85 -18.25 3.16 16.89
C GLY A 85 -19.00 3.54 18.15
N LEU A 86 -20.24 3.08 18.27
CA LEU A 86 -21.05 3.19 19.48
C LEU A 86 -21.01 1.86 20.23
N ASN A 87 -20.33 1.83 21.37
CA ASN A 87 -20.35 0.67 22.25
C ASN A 87 -21.73 0.54 22.89
N LEU A 88 -22.35 -0.63 22.74
CA LEU A 88 -23.63 -0.90 23.39
C LEU A 88 -23.40 -1.50 24.77
N THR A 89 -23.41 -0.64 25.79
CA THR A 89 -23.42 -1.03 27.19
C THR A 89 -24.78 -0.73 27.82
N ALA A 90 -25.07 -1.33 28.98
CA ALA A 90 -26.34 -1.11 29.69
C ALA A 90 -26.56 0.36 30.11
N ALA A 91 -25.49 1.11 30.34
CA ALA A 91 -25.54 2.52 30.72
C ALA A 91 -25.62 3.48 29.51
N GLY A 92 -25.32 3.00 28.30
CA GLY A 92 -25.05 3.83 27.13
C GLY A 92 -23.67 4.49 27.21
N GLU A 93 -23.04 4.68 26.05
CA GLU A 93 -21.74 5.35 25.91
C GLU A 93 -21.77 6.37 24.76
N ASP A 94 -20.83 7.31 24.77
CA ASP A 94 -20.56 8.18 23.64
C ASP A 94 -19.94 7.40 22.47
N LEU A 95 -19.87 8.04 21.29
CA LEU A 95 -19.08 7.50 20.18
C LEU A 95 -17.60 7.43 20.57
N VAL A 96 -17.00 6.27 20.33
CA VAL A 96 -15.59 6.02 20.59
C VAL A 96 -14.84 5.96 19.25
N LYS A 97 -13.72 6.68 19.15
CA LYS A 97 -12.79 6.56 18.03
C LYS A 97 -12.15 5.16 18.10
N LEU A 98 -12.34 4.37 17.05
CA LEU A 98 -11.73 3.05 16.94
C LEU A 98 -10.23 3.18 16.66
N PRO A 99 -9.39 2.32 17.26
CA PRO A 99 -7.95 2.38 17.08
C PRO A 99 -7.59 2.09 15.62
N ARG A 100 -6.72 2.93 15.05
CA ARG A 100 -6.11 2.73 13.73
C ARG A 100 -4.65 3.17 13.83
N ASP A 101 -3.75 2.33 13.35
CA ASP A 101 -2.33 2.65 13.28
C ASP A 101 -1.93 2.72 11.81
N ILE A 102 -1.97 3.94 11.27
CA ILE A 102 -1.58 4.23 9.90
C ILE A 102 -0.06 4.33 9.71
N SER A 103 0.73 4.23 10.78
CA SER A 103 2.19 4.26 10.70
C SER A 103 2.81 2.87 10.56
N ARG A 104 2.05 1.81 10.89
CA ARG A 104 2.49 0.42 10.76
C ARG A 104 2.73 0.07 9.30
N LYS A 105 3.81 -0.68 9.04
CA LYS A 105 4.07 -1.31 7.74
C LYS A 105 3.00 -2.36 7.41
N LEU A 106 2.28 -2.14 6.32
CA LEU A 106 1.22 -3.04 5.85
C LEU A 106 1.54 -3.70 4.51
N PHE A 107 2.46 -3.12 3.75
CA PHE A 107 2.80 -3.62 2.43
C PHE A 107 4.27 -3.39 2.09
N GLU A 108 4.89 -4.42 1.52
CA GLU A 108 6.21 -4.36 0.89
C GLU A 108 6.10 -4.94 -0.51
N ILE A 109 6.67 -4.27 -1.49
CA ILE A 109 6.84 -4.79 -2.84
C ILE A 109 8.30 -4.70 -3.24
N ARG A 110 8.80 -5.76 -3.89
CA ARG A 110 10.13 -5.80 -4.46
C ARG A 110 10.05 -6.21 -5.92
N HIS A 111 10.59 -5.37 -6.79
CA HIS A 111 10.90 -5.74 -8.16
C HIS A 111 12.39 -6.07 -8.25
N ARG A 112 12.72 -7.24 -8.80
CA ARG A 112 14.09 -7.61 -9.10
C ARG A 112 14.23 -7.83 -10.59
N PHE A 113 14.87 -6.88 -11.25
CA PHE A 113 15.22 -6.95 -12.66
C PHE A 113 16.58 -7.63 -12.82
N ASP A 114 16.65 -8.60 -13.73
CA ASP A 114 17.89 -9.29 -14.07
C ASP A 114 18.19 -9.13 -15.56
N PHE A 115 19.20 -8.31 -15.85
CA PHE A 115 19.69 -8.02 -17.20
C PHE A 115 21.06 -8.65 -17.47
N ARG A 116 21.55 -9.52 -16.58
CA ARG A 116 22.88 -10.16 -16.72
C ARG A 116 23.00 -11.00 -17.99
N GLU A 117 21.88 -11.51 -18.50
CA GLU A 117 21.81 -12.26 -19.75
C GLU A 117 21.13 -11.49 -20.89
N ALA A 118 20.80 -10.21 -20.68
CA ALA A 118 20.10 -9.38 -21.68
C ALA A 118 20.90 -9.20 -22.99
N GLY A 119 22.23 -9.36 -22.96
CA GLY A 119 23.06 -9.39 -24.18
C GLY A 119 22.99 -10.70 -24.98
N LYS A 120 22.17 -11.68 -24.54
CA LYS A 120 22.00 -13.02 -25.15
C LYS A 120 20.53 -13.43 -25.30
N GLY A 121 19.59 -12.58 -24.91
CA GLY A 121 18.15 -12.84 -24.79
C GLY A 121 17.52 -11.68 -24.01
N ASN A 122 16.26 -11.80 -23.58
CA ASN A 122 15.62 -10.68 -22.89
C ASN A 122 15.90 -10.66 -21.39
N GLY A 123 15.68 -9.51 -20.75
CA GLY A 123 15.70 -9.38 -19.29
C GLY A 123 14.57 -10.15 -18.62
N SER A 124 14.66 -10.32 -17.30
CA SER A 124 13.55 -10.86 -16.50
C SER A 124 13.24 -9.97 -15.30
N VAL A 125 12.02 -10.09 -14.78
CA VAL A 125 11.59 -9.45 -13.54
C VAL A 125 10.96 -10.47 -12.60
N THR A 126 11.41 -10.48 -11.35
CA THR A 126 10.76 -11.20 -10.25
C THR A 126 10.08 -10.18 -9.35
N ILE A 127 8.79 -10.39 -9.05
CA ILE A 127 8.04 -9.50 -8.16
C ILE A 127 7.67 -10.28 -6.90
N THR A 128 8.11 -9.78 -5.75
CA THR A 128 7.74 -10.31 -4.43
C THR A 128 6.90 -9.29 -3.69
N ARG A 129 5.75 -9.71 -3.19
CA ARG A 129 4.87 -8.86 -2.37
C ARG A 129 4.72 -9.46 -0.99
N LYS A 130 4.86 -8.64 0.06
CA LYS A 130 4.53 -9.00 1.44
C LYS A 130 3.37 -8.16 1.91
N PHE A 131 2.26 -8.83 2.19
CA PHE A 131 1.07 -8.24 2.77
C PHE A 131 1.07 -8.53 4.26
N LEU A 132 0.77 -7.52 5.09
CA LEU A 132 0.66 -7.67 6.54
C LEU A 132 -0.73 -7.24 7.03
N ALA A 133 -1.16 -7.82 8.15
CA ALA A 133 -2.41 -7.48 8.84
C ALA A 133 -3.61 -7.41 7.87
N GLN A 134 -4.31 -6.27 7.79
CA GLN A 134 -5.49 -6.11 6.95
C GLN A 134 -5.23 -6.34 5.45
N HIS A 135 -4.01 -6.04 4.96
CA HIS A 135 -3.65 -6.32 3.56
C HIS A 135 -3.52 -7.83 3.32
N ALA A 136 -2.97 -8.57 4.28
CA ALA A 136 -2.90 -10.03 4.19
C ALA A 136 -4.30 -10.66 4.24
N ASP A 137 -5.15 -10.22 5.16
CA ASP A 137 -6.53 -10.73 5.29
C ASP A 137 -7.38 -10.44 4.05
N ARG A 138 -7.27 -9.22 3.48
CA ARG A 138 -7.93 -8.84 2.22
C ARG A 138 -7.44 -9.71 1.06
N THR A 139 -6.13 -9.92 0.94
CA THR A 139 -5.57 -10.75 -0.14
C THR A 139 -5.95 -12.22 0.02
N ARG A 140 -5.92 -12.79 1.24
CA ARG A 140 -6.43 -14.16 1.49
C ARG A 140 -7.90 -14.30 1.12
N SER A 141 -8.71 -13.32 1.53
CA SER A 141 -10.15 -13.31 1.21
C SER A 141 -10.39 -13.25 -0.29
N TYR A 142 -9.68 -12.37 -1.00
CA TYR A 142 -9.76 -12.26 -2.46
C TYR A 142 -9.38 -13.59 -3.13
N ILE A 143 -8.24 -14.19 -2.78
CA ILE A 143 -7.79 -15.49 -3.30
C ILE A 143 -8.85 -16.58 -3.04
N ALA A 144 -9.40 -16.64 -1.83
CA ALA A 144 -10.38 -17.66 -1.46
C ALA A 144 -11.75 -17.46 -2.15
N SER A 145 -12.07 -16.23 -2.56
CA SER A 145 -13.34 -15.87 -3.18
C SER A 145 -13.33 -15.83 -4.71
N SER A 146 -12.15 -16.00 -5.32
CA SER A 146 -11.91 -15.87 -6.76
C SER A 146 -11.32 -17.15 -7.34
N GLU A 147 -11.50 -17.38 -8.63
CA GLU A 147 -10.76 -18.41 -9.34
C GLU A 147 -9.29 -17.99 -9.42
N ILE A 148 -8.36 -18.91 -9.15
CA ILE A 148 -6.92 -18.58 -9.08
C ILE A 148 -6.39 -18.01 -10.41
N THR A 149 -6.98 -18.39 -11.54
CA THR A 149 -6.61 -17.85 -12.87
C THR A 149 -6.97 -16.38 -13.03
N ASP A 150 -8.10 -15.93 -12.46
CA ASP A 150 -8.50 -14.52 -12.50
C ASP A 150 -7.59 -13.69 -11.60
N VAL A 151 -7.25 -14.23 -10.42
CA VAL A 151 -6.25 -13.62 -9.52
C VAL A 151 -4.91 -13.46 -10.25
N GLN A 152 -4.42 -14.52 -10.90
CA GLN A 152 -3.16 -14.50 -11.63
C GLN A 152 -3.17 -13.48 -12.77
N LYS A 153 -4.29 -13.36 -13.49
CA LYS A 153 -4.47 -12.36 -14.54
C LYS A 153 -4.46 -10.94 -13.98
N ASP A 154 -5.22 -10.66 -12.92
CA ASP A 154 -5.28 -9.33 -12.31
C ASP A 154 -3.90 -8.88 -11.78
N TYR A 155 -3.08 -9.81 -11.27
CA TYR A 155 -1.72 -9.49 -10.83
C TYR A 155 -0.72 -9.34 -11.99
N PHE A 156 -0.88 -10.11 -13.07
CA PHE A 156 -0.13 -9.93 -14.32
C PHE A 156 -0.36 -8.55 -14.93
N GLU A 157 -1.62 -8.12 -15.07
CA GLU A 157 -1.97 -6.79 -15.61
C GLU A 157 -1.39 -5.66 -14.74
N ARG A 158 -1.36 -5.85 -13.41
CA ARG A 158 -0.69 -4.90 -12.51
C ARG A 158 0.82 -4.88 -12.69
N ALA A 159 1.46 -6.03 -12.94
CA ALA A 159 2.90 -6.10 -13.18
C ALA A 159 3.30 -5.34 -14.45
N GLU A 160 2.53 -5.48 -15.53
CA GLU A 160 2.72 -4.71 -16.77
C GLU A 160 2.50 -3.22 -16.54
N GLU A 161 1.43 -2.83 -15.82
CA GLU A 161 1.17 -1.42 -15.47
C GLU A 161 2.28 -0.81 -14.60
N ASP A 162 2.76 -1.55 -13.60
CA ASP A 162 3.79 -1.10 -12.67
C ASP A 162 5.13 -0.90 -13.39
N CYS A 163 5.48 -1.77 -14.35
CA CYS A 163 6.78 -1.74 -15.03
C CYS A 163 6.77 -1.01 -16.38
N GLY A 164 5.60 -0.79 -16.99
CA GLY A 164 5.51 -0.24 -18.36
C GLY A 164 6.16 -1.13 -19.43
N LEU A 165 6.16 -2.44 -19.22
CA LEU A 165 6.84 -3.44 -20.06
C LEU A 165 5.85 -4.50 -20.54
N GLU A 166 6.14 -5.10 -21.70
CA GLU A 166 5.45 -6.31 -22.15
C GLU A 166 6.08 -7.54 -21.47
N LEU A 167 5.24 -8.37 -20.85
CA LEU A 167 5.69 -9.46 -19.99
C LEU A 167 5.18 -10.81 -20.49
N LEU A 168 6.04 -11.83 -20.46
CA LEU A 168 5.67 -13.22 -20.62
C LEU A 168 5.76 -13.95 -19.28
N THR A 169 4.68 -14.65 -18.90
CA THR A 169 4.62 -15.36 -17.61
C THR A 169 5.55 -16.58 -17.58
N VAL A 170 6.55 -16.54 -16.70
CA VAL A 170 7.41 -17.68 -16.34
C VAL A 170 6.86 -18.39 -15.10
N LYS A 171 6.48 -17.59 -14.08
CA LYS A 171 5.81 -18.05 -12.86
C LYS A 171 4.65 -17.10 -12.56
N PRO A 172 3.39 -17.55 -12.64
CA PRO A 172 2.26 -16.70 -12.32
C PRO A 172 2.23 -16.40 -10.81
N PHE A 173 1.41 -15.43 -10.42
CA PHE A 173 1.13 -15.12 -9.01
C PHE A 173 0.92 -16.40 -8.18
N THR A 174 1.78 -16.57 -7.18
CA THR A 174 1.79 -17.74 -6.29
C THR A 174 2.03 -17.31 -4.85
N VAL A 175 1.25 -17.86 -3.91
CA VAL A 175 1.53 -17.71 -2.47
C VAL A 175 2.73 -18.58 -2.10
N VAL A 176 3.83 -17.96 -1.65
CA VAL A 176 5.06 -18.66 -1.27
C VAL A 176 5.24 -18.77 0.25
N LYS A 177 4.52 -17.96 1.04
CA LYS A 177 4.45 -18.07 2.50
C LYS A 177 3.12 -17.53 3.02
N ASP A 178 2.49 -18.25 3.93
CA ASP A 178 1.35 -17.78 4.70
C ASP A 178 1.60 -18.08 6.19
N ASP A 179 1.77 -17.03 7.00
CA ASP A 179 1.96 -17.12 8.44
C ASP A 179 0.76 -16.49 9.16
N ALA A 180 -0.08 -17.37 9.72
CA ALA A 180 -1.29 -16.97 10.42
C ALA A 180 -1.01 -16.32 11.78
N ASN A 181 0.14 -16.56 12.42
CA ASN A 181 0.42 -15.98 13.75
C ASN A 181 0.85 -14.52 13.62
N THR A 182 1.74 -14.23 12.67
CA THR A 182 2.24 -12.86 12.44
C THR A 182 1.36 -12.06 11.46
N ASN A 183 0.25 -12.64 11.00
CA ASN A 183 -0.60 -12.15 9.93
C ASN A 183 0.20 -11.64 8.71
N LEU A 184 0.98 -12.55 8.11
CA LEU A 184 1.85 -12.27 6.97
C LEU A 184 1.49 -13.19 5.81
N LEU A 185 1.33 -12.61 4.62
CA LEU A 185 1.20 -13.34 3.37
C LEU A 185 2.28 -12.85 2.40
N VAL A 186 3.06 -13.78 1.83
CA VAL A 186 4.10 -13.48 0.84
C VAL A 186 3.75 -14.16 -0.47
N THR A 187 3.80 -13.40 -1.55
CA THR A 187 3.52 -13.88 -2.90
C THR A 187 4.70 -13.57 -3.81
N GLU A 188 4.86 -14.39 -4.84
CA GLU A 188 5.92 -14.27 -5.83
C GLU A 188 5.39 -14.60 -7.22
N GLU A 189 5.87 -13.86 -8.20
CA GLU A 189 5.67 -14.07 -9.63
C GLU A 189 6.95 -13.71 -10.39
N GLN A 190 7.11 -14.27 -11.58
CA GLN A 190 8.28 -14.09 -12.42
C GLN A 190 7.86 -13.97 -13.88
N TYR A 191 8.47 -13.02 -14.56
CA TYR A 191 8.20 -12.70 -15.96
C TYR A 191 9.50 -12.56 -16.75
N GLU A 192 9.44 -12.96 -18.01
CA GLU A 192 10.40 -12.59 -19.04
C GLU A 192 9.89 -11.32 -19.73
N ILE A 193 10.79 -10.39 -20.05
CA ILE A 193 10.43 -9.13 -20.69
C ILE A 193 10.49 -9.35 -22.21
N THR A 194 9.55 -8.86 -23.00
CA THR A 194 9.51 -9.20 -24.45
C THR A 194 9.81 -8.04 -25.38
N ASN A 195 9.74 -6.80 -24.90
CA ASN A 195 9.87 -5.59 -25.70
C ASN A 195 11.16 -4.80 -25.43
N MET A 196 12.29 -5.50 -25.27
CA MET A 196 13.60 -4.85 -25.03
C MET A 196 14.37 -4.51 -26.32
N ASP A 197 13.83 -4.83 -27.50
CA ASP A 197 14.48 -4.59 -28.78
C ASP A 197 14.02 -3.23 -29.35
N SER A 198 14.88 -2.22 -29.30
CA SER A 198 14.71 -0.94 -30.02
C SER A 198 15.53 -0.99 -31.31
N ASP A 199 14.95 -1.50 -32.40
CA ASP A 199 15.52 -1.37 -33.76
C ASP A 199 15.33 0.06 -34.33
N ASP A 200 14.75 0.98 -33.56
CA ASP A 200 14.55 2.38 -33.95
C ASP A 200 15.77 3.23 -33.52
N GLU A 201 16.58 3.63 -34.49
CA GLU A 201 17.80 4.47 -34.33
C GLU A 201 17.54 5.88 -33.75
N ASP A 202 16.28 6.23 -33.47
CA ASP A 202 15.83 7.55 -33.00
C ASP A 202 15.30 7.56 -31.54
N ASP A 203 15.26 6.42 -30.83
CA ASP A 203 14.72 6.38 -29.45
C ASP A 203 15.76 6.75 -28.39
N GLU A 204 15.52 7.87 -27.69
CA GLU A 204 16.21 8.29 -26.46
C GLU A 204 15.88 7.40 -25.23
N ASP A 205 15.11 6.31 -25.39
CA ASP A 205 14.43 5.59 -24.31
C ASP A 205 15.00 4.18 -24.03
N ASP A 206 16.32 4.08 -23.79
CA ASP A 206 16.98 2.88 -23.25
C ASP A 206 16.67 2.61 -21.75
N GLU A 207 15.56 3.16 -21.23
CA GLU A 207 15.23 3.21 -19.81
C GLU A 207 13.95 2.42 -19.47
N VAL A 208 14.01 1.64 -18.40
CA VAL A 208 12.84 1.03 -17.77
C VAL A 208 12.26 1.98 -16.73
N PHE A 209 10.93 2.10 -16.72
CA PHE A 209 10.19 2.97 -15.80
C PHE A 209 9.35 2.13 -14.85
N VAL A 210 9.72 2.12 -13.58
CA VAL A 210 8.93 1.42 -12.56
C VAL A 210 8.13 2.43 -11.75
N THR A 211 6.81 2.29 -11.78
CA THR A 211 5.88 3.08 -10.98
C THR A 211 5.78 2.51 -9.59
N THR A 212 5.92 3.38 -8.58
CA THR A 212 5.45 3.05 -7.24
C THR A 212 4.01 3.50 -7.06
N THR A 213 3.13 2.59 -6.70
CA THR A 213 1.68 2.83 -6.58
C THR A 213 1.27 3.58 -5.30
N PHE A 214 2.21 4.01 -4.44
CA PHE A 214 1.89 4.72 -3.18
C PHE A 214 1.01 5.95 -3.38
N HIS A 215 1.14 6.64 -4.51
CA HIS A 215 0.40 7.88 -4.77
C HIS A 215 -1.10 7.64 -4.86
N ARG A 216 -1.53 6.40 -5.18
CA ARG A 216 -2.93 5.98 -5.18
C ARG A 216 -3.57 6.05 -3.79
N GLY A 217 -2.76 5.95 -2.73
CA GLY A 217 -3.21 6.13 -1.34
C GLY A 217 -3.48 7.59 -0.95
N PHE A 218 -3.09 8.56 -1.79
CA PHE A 218 -3.24 10.00 -1.56
C PHE A 218 -4.06 10.62 -2.70
N PRO A 219 -5.39 10.39 -2.72
CA PRO A 219 -6.27 10.81 -3.82
C PRO A 219 -6.43 12.33 -3.89
N TYR A 220 -6.86 12.84 -5.05
CA TYR A 220 -7.30 14.23 -5.21
C TYR A 220 -8.83 14.32 -5.04
N PRO A 221 -9.37 15.29 -4.30
CA PRO A 221 -10.81 15.43 -4.15
C PRO A 221 -11.46 16.05 -5.38
N ASP A 222 -12.56 15.47 -5.87
CA ASP A 222 -13.40 16.09 -6.90
C ASP A 222 -14.17 17.31 -6.35
N ASP A 223 -14.64 17.24 -5.10
CA ASP A 223 -15.28 18.34 -4.38
C ASP A 223 -14.48 18.72 -3.13
N LYS A 224 -14.04 19.98 -3.08
CA LYS A 224 -13.22 20.53 -2.00
C LYS A 224 -14.01 21.06 -0.80
N LYS A 225 -15.34 20.93 -0.83
CA LYS A 225 -16.22 21.41 0.26
C LYS A 225 -16.28 20.46 1.45
N PHE A 226 -15.93 19.20 1.24
CA PHE A 226 -16.02 18.15 2.26
C PHE A 226 -14.62 17.72 2.71
N GLN A 227 -14.55 17.12 3.88
CA GLN A 227 -13.32 16.45 4.32
C GLN A 227 -12.94 15.34 3.33
N LEU A 228 -11.64 15.20 3.08
CA LEU A 228 -11.09 14.14 2.24
C LEU A 228 -10.52 13.03 3.14
N GLN A 229 -10.91 11.79 2.87
CA GLN A 229 -10.28 10.61 3.47
C GLN A 229 -9.03 10.23 2.68
N ILE A 230 -7.88 10.16 3.35
CA ILE A 230 -6.66 9.56 2.79
C ILE A 230 -6.85 8.05 2.79
N SER A 231 -6.67 7.44 1.61
CA SER A 231 -6.86 5.99 1.41
C SER A 231 -5.67 5.17 1.88
N ALA A 232 -4.48 5.77 2.02
CA ALA A 232 -3.32 5.13 2.61
C ALA A 232 -3.61 4.73 4.05
N ASP A 233 -3.52 3.44 4.32
CA ASP A 233 -3.90 2.81 5.59
C ASP A 233 -2.72 2.28 6.39
N GLY A 234 -1.50 2.45 5.88
CA GLY A 234 -0.25 2.04 6.51
C GLY A 234 0.98 2.52 5.75
N GLU A 235 2.14 2.22 6.31
CA GLU A 235 3.42 2.40 5.64
C GLU A 235 3.61 1.37 4.50
N LEU A 236 4.11 1.88 3.38
CA LEU A 236 4.49 1.09 2.20
C LEU A 236 5.99 1.21 1.96
N GLU A 237 6.63 0.07 1.69
CA GLU A 237 8.01 0.01 1.20
C GLU A 237 8.08 -0.59 -0.20
N HIS A 238 8.87 0.04 -1.08
CA HIS A 238 9.14 -0.42 -2.43
C HIS A 238 10.65 -0.56 -2.64
N TYR A 239 11.07 -1.75 -3.01
CA TYR A 239 12.44 -2.08 -3.38
C TYR A 239 12.50 -2.35 -4.88
N ILE A 240 13.50 -1.80 -5.56
CA ILE A 240 13.83 -2.17 -6.94
C ILE A 240 15.30 -2.52 -6.96
N ASP A 241 15.59 -3.77 -7.30
CA ASP A 241 16.94 -4.29 -7.47
C ASP A 241 17.17 -4.54 -8.96
N VAL A 242 18.22 -3.99 -9.54
CA VAL A 242 18.55 -4.13 -10.96
C VAL A 242 19.94 -4.74 -11.09
N LEU A 243 20.05 -5.88 -11.77
CA LEU A 243 21.31 -6.62 -11.92
C LEU A 243 21.85 -6.52 -13.34
N TYR A 244 23.08 -6.07 -13.48
CA TYR A 244 23.76 -5.85 -14.76
C TYR A 244 24.87 -6.89 -15.04
N PRO A 245 25.20 -7.14 -16.32
CA PRO A 245 26.26 -8.10 -16.69
C PRO A 245 27.67 -7.63 -16.25
N SER A 246 27.89 -6.32 -16.23
CA SER A 246 29.15 -5.62 -15.92
C SER A 246 29.02 -4.78 -14.65
N GLU A 247 30.16 -4.38 -14.09
CA GLU A 247 30.20 -3.43 -13.00
C GLU A 247 29.70 -2.06 -13.45
N ILE A 248 29.01 -1.36 -12.55
CA ILE A 248 28.53 -0.01 -12.75
C ILE A 248 29.24 0.95 -11.78
N PRO A 249 29.35 2.25 -12.11
CA PRO A 249 29.92 3.23 -11.19
C PRO A 249 29.20 3.21 -9.83
N GLU A 250 29.97 3.27 -8.74
CA GLU A 250 29.41 3.43 -7.39
C GLU A 250 28.80 4.83 -7.24
N GLU A 251 27.54 4.86 -6.84
CA GLU A 251 26.77 6.08 -6.60
C GLU A 251 25.89 5.87 -5.37
N GLN A 252 25.61 6.96 -4.66
CA GLN A 252 24.62 6.98 -3.60
C GLN A 252 23.94 8.34 -3.55
N CYS A 253 22.61 8.35 -3.57
CA CYS A 253 21.82 9.56 -3.35
C CYS A 253 20.57 9.25 -2.53
N SER A 254 20.10 10.27 -1.79
CA SER A 254 18.87 10.16 -1.00
C SER A 254 18.01 11.41 -1.14
N SER A 255 16.70 11.23 -1.01
CA SER A 255 15.69 12.27 -1.06
C SER A 255 14.68 12.05 0.06
N LYS A 256 14.43 13.10 0.85
CA LYS A 256 13.50 13.07 1.99
C LYS A 256 12.51 14.21 1.85
N ALA A 257 11.26 13.96 2.22
CA ALA A 257 10.28 15.01 2.44
C ALA A 257 9.35 14.62 3.58
N SER A 258 8.90 15.64 4.31
CA SER A 258 7.92 15.49 5.38
C SER A 258 7.00 16.69 5.34
N ASN A 259 5.71 16.45 5.45
CA ASN A 259 4.68 17.47 5.58
C ASN A 259 3.62 16.98 6.59
N PRO A 260 2.53 17.70 6.85
CA PRO A 260 1.51 17.25 7.80
C PRO A 260 0.80 15.94 7.44
N TYR A 261 0.86 15.48 6.18
CA TYR A 261 0.06 14.37 5.65
C TYR A 261 0.85 13.08 5.45
N PHE A 262 2.15 13.16 5.15
CA PHE A 262 3.00 11.98 4.97
C PHE A 262 4.51 12.28 5.17
N LYS A 263 5.26 11.21 5.42
CA LYS A 263 6.72 11.16 5.28
C LYS A 263 7.08 10.37 4.02
N TYR A 264 8.07 10.87 3.29
CA TYR A 264 8.64 10.24 2.09
C TYR A 264 10.14 10.11 2.26
N HIS A 265 10.66 8.93 1.93
CA HIS A 265 12.08 8.65 1.89
C HIS A 265 12.40 7.83 0.65
N LYS A 266 13.36 8.27 -0.16
CA LYS A 266 13.93 7.49 -1.25
C LYS A 266 15.45 7.46 -1.14
N GLU A 267 16.03 6.29 -1.28
CA GLU A 267 17.46 6.07 -1.40
C GLU A 267 17.73 5.32 -2.69
N VAL A 268 18.82 5.69 -3.37
CA VAL A 268 19.32 5.01 -4.56
C VAL A 268 20.81 4.80 -4.35
N TRP A 269 21.29 3.60 -4.58
CA TRP A 269 22.70 3.30 -4.50
C TRP A 269 23.08 2.19 -5.48
N SER A 270 24.33 2.20 -5.92
CA SER A 270 24.92 1.13 -6.72
C SER A 270 26.13 0.53 -6.02
N GLU A 271 26.28 -0.79 -6.15
CA GLU A 271 27.41 -1.54 -5.62
C GLU A 271 27.72 -2.71 -6.57
N GLY A 272 28.97 -2.78 -7.03
CA GLY A 272 29.42 -3.81 -7.96
C GLY A 272 28.59 -3.83 -9.25
N LYS A 273 27.74 -4.85 -9.42
CA LYS A 273 26.90 -5.06 -10.61
C LYS A 273 25.41 -4.79 -10.36
N ALA A 274 25.08 -4.13 -9.26
CA ALA A 274 23.70 -3.94 -8.85
C ALA A 274 23.38 -2.47 -8.60
N LEU A 275 22.21 -2.03 -9.06
CA LEU A 275 21.59 -0.76 -8.73
C LEU A 275 20.35 -1.01 -7.88
N HIS A 276 20.21 -0.26 -6.80
CA HIS A 276 19.16 -0.44 -5.82
C HIS A 276 18.38 0.84 -5.62
N PHE A 277 17.06 0.72 -5.56
CA PHE A 277 16.15 1.77 -5.14
C PHE A 277 15.38 1.29 -3.92
N TYR A 278 15.32 2.13 -2.89
CA TYR A 278 14.45 1.96 -1.75
C TYR A 278 13.55 3.17 -1.64
N THR A 279 12.24 2.98 -1.61
CA THR A 279 11.26 4.03 -1.34
C THR A 279 10.34 3.63 -0.19
N ARG A 280 10.15 4.54 0.75
CA ARG A 280 9.22 4.38 1.88
C ARG A 280 8.30 5.59 1.97
N VAL A 281 7.01 5.33 2.13
CA VAL A 281 5.99 6.34 2.35
C VAL A 281 5.15 5.98 3.56
N THR A 282 5.09 6.87 4.54
CA THR A 282 4.34 6.69 5.80
C THR A 282 3.26 7.78 5.88
N PRO A 283 1.96 7.45 5.85
CA PRO A 283 0.92 8.45 6.07
C PRO A 283 0.95 8.95 7.52
N LEU A 284 0.58 10.21 7.72
CA LEU A 284 0.56 10.89 9.03
C LEU A 284 -0.84 11.37 9.43
N ARG A 285 -1.79 11.37 8.48
CA ARG A 285 -3.19 11.70 8.71
C ARG A 285 -4.10 10.74 7.97
N GLU A 286 -5.27 10.50 8.54
CA GLU A 286 -6.35 9.73 7.91
C GLU A 286 -7.30 10.61 7.11
N VAL A 287 -7.45 11.87 7.53
CA VAL A 287 -8.44 12.82 7.03
C VAL A 287 -7.77 14.17 6.84
N VAL A 288 -8.20 14.87 5.80
CA VAL A 288 -7.84 16.26 5.50
C VAL A 288 -9.09 17.12 5.61
N ASP A 289 -9.02 18.15 6.46
CA ASP A 289 -10.11 19.11 6.58
C ASP A 289 -10.27 19.93 5.30
N HIS A 290 -11.51 20.34 5.00
CA HIS A 290 -11.80 21.13 3.79
C HIS A 290 -10.93 22.39 3.65
N ALA A 291 -10.58 23.02 4.78
CA ALA A 291 -9.71 24.20 4.83
C ALA A 291 -8.25 23.89 4.41
N ASP A 292 -7.80 22.65 4.60
CA ASP A 292 -6.43 22.19 4.36
C ASP A 292 -6.25 21.54 2.97
N ILE A 293 -7.32 21.37 2.19
CA ILE A 293 -7.28 20.64 0.90
C ILE A 293 -6.29 21.25 -0.10
N GLY A 294 -6.18 22.57 -0.16
CA GLY A 294 -5.25 23.23 -1.09
C GLY A 294 -3.79 22.88 -0.81
N GLU A 295 -3.39 22.87 0.47
CA GLU A 295 -2.05 22.47 0.90
C GLU A 295 -1.81 20.97 0.63
N TYR A 296 -2.80 20.15 0.98
CA TYR A 296 -2.76 18.70 0.74
C TYR A 296 -2.58 18.35 -0.74
N GLU A 297 -3.31 18.99 -1.67
CA GLU A 297 -3.18 18.71 -3.10
C GLU A 297 -1.78 19.01 -3.61
N SER A 298 -1.15 20.10 -3.14
CA SER A 298 0.24 20.42 -3.47
C SER A 298 1.17 19.31 -3.00
N ALA A 299 1.00 18.84 -1.76
CA ALA A 299 1.77 17.72 -1.21
C ALA A 299 1.55 16.42 -2.01
N ALA A 300 0.30 16.05 -2.30
CA ALA A 300 -0.04 14.85 -3.08
C ALA A 300 0.52 14.90 -4.51
N ARG A 301 0.52 16.09 -5.16
CA ARG A 301 1.15 16.28 -6.48
C ARG A 301 2.65 16.10 -6.45
N GLN A 302 3.33 16.58 -5.40
CA GLN A 302 4.76 16.33 -5.22
C GLN A 302 5.05 14.83 -5.08
N LEU A 303 4.22 14.12 -4.33
CA LEU A 303 4.32 12.67 -4.18
C LEU A 303 4.09 11.94 -5.51
N TYR A 304 3.05 12.31 -6.26
CA TYR A 304 2.75 11.78 -7.59
C TYR A 304 3.91 11.94 -8.58
N ARG A 305 4.58 13.09 -8.61
CA ARG A 305 5.75 13.33 -9.48
C ARG A 305 6.94 12.44 -9.13
N ARG A 306 7.04 11.99 -7.88
CA ARG A 306 8.12 11.12 -7.39
C ARG A 306 7.82 9.61 -7.52
N ARG A 307 6.71 9.24 -8.18
CA ARG A 307 6.26 7.84 -8.28
C ARG A 307 7.20 6.96 -9.09
N TYR A 308 7.88 7.52 -10.08
CA TYR A 308 8.73 6.76 -10.99
C TYR A 308 10.14 6.57 -10.42
N SER A 309 10.66 5.38 -10.63
CA SER A 309 12.09 5.09 -10.69
C SER A 309 12.43 4.75 -12.13
N LYS A 310 13.53 5.31 -12.61
CA LYS A 310 14.06 5.02 -13.94
C LYS A 310 15.44 4.44 -13.83
N PHE A 311 15.76 3.50 -14.69
CA PHE A 311 17.10 2.94 -14.82
C PHE A 311 17.26 2.33 -16.22
N PRO A 312 18.46 2.35 -16.78
CA PRO A 312 18.69 1.73 -18.08
C PRO A 312 18.68 0.21 -17.97
N TYR A 313 18.25 -0.49 -19.02
CA TYR A 313 18.39 -1.95 -19.07
C TYR A 313 19.82 -2.39 -19.47
N GLN A 314 20.59 -1.51 -20.12
CA GLN A 314 22.02 -1.69 -20.37
C GLN A 314 22.88 -1.01 -19.30
N SER A 315 24.09 -1.53 -19.04
CA SER A 315 25.01 -0.93 -18.06
C SER A 315 25.52 0.42 -18.54
N ILE A 316 25.58 1.40 -17.64
CA ILE A 316 26.04 2.75 -17.96
C ILE A 316 27.57 2.78 -18.03
N ALA A 317 28.14 3.38 -19.08
CA ALA A 317 29.57 3.63 -19.18
C ALA A 317 30.04 4.60 -18.08
N ALA A 318 31.32 4.56 -17.72
CA ALA A 318 31.92 5.25 -16.56
C ALA A 318 31.88 6.81 -16.54
N GLY A 319 31.01 7.46 -17.31
CA GLY A 319 30.88 8.92 -17.40
C GLY A 319 29.45 9.48 -17.34
N SER A 320 28.40 8.65 -17.37
CA SER A 320 27.00 9.07 -17.22
C SER A 320 26.50 8.68 -15.83
N THR A 321 26.09 9.67 -15.03
CA THR A 321 25.72 9.45 -13.63
C THR A 321 24.20 9.41 -13.44
N ILE A 322 23.66 8.33 -12.88
CA ILE A 322 22.22 8.12 -12.65
C ILE A 322 21.68 9.18 -11.67
N CYS A 323 22.42 9.44 -10.60
CA CYS A 323 22.02 10.42 -9.60
C CYS A 323 21.95 11.86 -10.18
N VAL A 324 22.68 12.20 -11.25
CA VAL A 324 22.59 13.53 -11.89
C VAL A 324 21.34 13.65 -12.77
N ALA A 325 21.00 12.60 -13.53
CA ALA A 325 19.74 12.54 -14.29
C ALA A 325 18.52 12.58 -13.34
N MET A 326 18.59 11.87 -12.21
CA MET A 326 17.56 11.91 -11.16
C MET A 326 17.49 13.25 -10.42
N ALA A 327 18.62 13.91 -10.14
CA ALA A 327 18.65 15.23 -9.51
C ALA A 327 18.05 16.32 -10.40
N ALA A 328 18.25 16.27 -11.72
CA ALA A 328 17.63 17.18 -12.67
C ALA A 328 16.09 17.03 -12.69
N LEU A 329 15.57 15.80 -12.64
CA LEU A 329 14.13 15.50 -12.51
C LEU A 329 13.53 15.97 -11.17
N LEU A 330 14.29 15.85 -10.08
CA LEU A 330 13.89 16.36 -8.76
C LEU A 330 13.92 17.90 -8.68
N LEU A 331 14.87 18.56 -9.35
CA LEU A 331 15.02 20.02 -9.39
C LEU A 331 13.98 20.70 -10.28
N LEU A 332 13.65 20.13 -11.45
CA LEU A 332 12.55 20.60 -12.31
C LEU A 332 11.20 20.58 -11.59
N ALA A 333 10.97 19.63 -10.68
CA ALA A 333 9.78 19.59 -9.85
C ALA A 333 9.74 20.72 -8.79
N SER A 334 10.90 21.22 -8.36
CA SER A 334 11.03 22.29 -7.35
C SER A 334 11.00 23.71 -7.95
N LEU A 335 11.52 23.91 -9.16
CA LEU A 335 11.55 25.24 -9.81
C LEU A 335 10.15 25.74 -10.18
N ILE A 336 9.23 24.86 -10.56
CA ILE A 336 7.84 25.23 -10.89
C ILE A 336 7.04 25.57 -9.62
N ALA A 337 7.40 24.99 -8.46
CA ALA A 337 6.78 25.34 -7.18
C ALA A 337 7.15 26.77 -6.74
N ALA A 338 8.34 27.25 -7.06
CA ALA A 338 8.75 28.63 -6.79
C ALA A 338 8.02 29.65 -7.70
N ILE A 339 7.66 29.27 -8.93
CA ILE A 339 6.96 30.17 -9.87
C ILE A 339 5.46 30.30 -9.51
N ILE A 340 4.85 29.26 -8.92
CA ILE A 340 3.44 29.31 -8.47
C ILE A 340 3.29 29.96 -7.09
N ALA A 341 4.37 30.11 -6.31
CA ALA A 341 4.34 30.86 -5.05
C ALA A 341 4.55 32.38 -5.23
N VAL A 342 4.86 32.84 -6.44
CA VAL A 342 5.16 34.25 -6.77
C VAL A 342 4.11 34.87 -7.72
N LEU A 343 3.11 34.09 -8.14
CA LEU A 343 1.90 34.51 -8.88
C LEU A 343 0.66 34.16 -8.07
#